data_AF-A0A072NMY3-F1
#
_entry.id   AF-A0A072NMY3-F1
#
_cell.length_a   1.000
_cell.length_b   1.000
_cell.length_c   1.000
_cell.angle_alpha   90.00
_cell.angle_beta   90.00
_cell.angle_gamma   90.00
#
_symmetry.space_group_name_H-M   'P 1'
#
loop_
_entity.id
_entity.type
_entity.pdbx_description
1 polymer ?
#
loop_
_entity_poly.entity_id
_entity_poly.type
_entity_poly.pdbx_seq_one_letter_code
_entity_poly.pdbx_strand_id
1 'polypeptide(L)'
;MDYVGFLAVTAGKNVRKYSEKFKEEGNFLLSHAIQSLALETAEALAERIHQLIRDQWGIIDSTDLSIQDLFAAKYQGQRYSFGYPSCPEIEDQAKLFKLIRPEQIGIQLTEGFMMEPEASVTAIVFAHPEARYFNVL
;
A
#
# COMPACT_ATOMS: atom_id res chain seq x y z
N MET A 1 16.49 20.62 -6.89
CA MET A 1 15.03 20.59 -6.67
C MET A 1 14.72 19.19 -6.20
N ASP A 2 13.98 19.05 -5.10
CA ASP A 2 13.61 17.76 -4.52
C ASP A 2 12.17 17.42 -4.90
N TYR A 3 11.82 16.13 -4.88
CA TYR A 3 10.51 15.62 -5.27
C TYR A 3 10.06 14.53 -4.32
N VAL A 4 8.75 14.45 -4.15
CA VAL A 4 8.09 13.40 -3.38
C VAL A 4 6.97 12.79 -4.23
N GLY A 5 6.89 11.46 -4.24
CA GLY A 5 5.84 10.71 -4.89
C GLY A 5 4.73 10.35 -3.91
N PHE A 6 3.55 10.06 -4.44
CA PHE A 6 2.43 9.59 -3.65
C PHE A 6 1.70 8.51 -4.45
N LEU A 7 1.25 7.45 -3.78
CA LEU A 7 0.47 6.38 -4.41
C LEU A 7 -0.75 6.02 -3.58
N ALA A 8 -1.78 5.53 -4.27
CA ALA A 8 -2.94 4.87 -3.72
C ALA A 8 -3.31 3.70 -4.64
N VAL A 9 -3.46 2.50 -4.08
CA VAL A 9 -3.86 1.29 -4.80
C VAL A 9 -4.91 0.54 -3.99
N THR A 10 -5.73 -0.26 -4.67
CA THR A 10 -6.71 -1.15 -4.04
C THR A 10 -6.86 -2.42 -4.86
N ALA A 11 -7.06 -3.55 -4.18
CA ALA A 11 -7.44 -4.80 -4.83
C ALA A 11 -8.89 -4.76 -5.36
N GLY A 12 -9.66 -3.74 -4.97
CA GLY A 12 -11.01 -3.49 -5.44
C GLY A 12 -12.09 -3.71 -4.39
N LYS A 13 -13.34 -3.45 -4.79
CA LYS A 13 -14.52 -3.50 -3.91
C LYS A 13 -15.07 -4.93 -3.79
N ASN A 14 -16.01 -5.11 -2.85
CA ASN A 14 -16.78 -6.35 -2.62
C ASN A 14 -16.04 -7.54 -1.98
N VAL A 15 -14.75 -7.44 -1.66
CA VAL A 15 -14.02 -8.51 -0.95
C VAL A 15 -14.73 -8.90 0.35
N ARG A 16 -15.10 -7.91 1.18
CA ARG A 16 -15.86 -8.12 2.42
C ARG A 16 -17.19 -8.83 2.16
N LYS A 17 -17.97 -8.35 1.18
CA LYS A 17 -19.25 -8.95 0.78
C LYS A 17 -19.11 -10.43 0.40
N TYR A 18 -18.12 -10.79 -0.42
CA TYR A 18 -17.91 -12.18 -0.82
C TYR A 18 -17.41 -13.04 0.33
N SER A 19 -16.54 -12.49 1.17
CA SER A 19 -16.08 -13.18 2.37
C SER A 19 -17.22 -13.48 3.34
N GLU A 20 -18.09 -12.51 3.62
CA GLU A 20 -19.26 -12.68 4.49
C GLU A 20 -20.20 -13.74 3.93
N LYS A 21 -20.46 -13.70 2.62
CA LYS A 21 -21.24 -14.73 1.94
C LYS A 21 -20.64 -16.13 2.13
N PHE A 22 -19.34 -16.31 1.89
CA PHE A 22 -18.70 -17.62 2.09
C PHE A 22 -18.76 -18.08 3.54
N LYS A 23 -18.63 -17.16 4.50
CA LYS A 23 -18.77 -17.44 5.93
C LYS A 23 -20.18 -17.90 6.29
N GLU A 24 -21.21 -17.24 5.77
CA GLU A 24 -22.63 -17.61 5.96
C GLU A 24 -22.95 -18.98 5.35
N GLU A 25 -22.34 -19.32 4.22
CA GLU A 25 -22.44 -20.64 3.57
C GLU A 25 -21.62 -21.74 4.29
N GLY A 26 -20.92 -21.41 5.39
CA GLY A 26 -20.06 -22.34 6.13
C GLY A 26 -18.72 -22.63 5.46
N ASN A 27 -18.39 -21.93 4.37
CA ASN A 27 -17.13 -22.07 3.64
C ASN A 27 -16.05 -21.12 4.19
N PHE A 28 -15.60 -21.40 5.41
CA PHE A 28 -14.62 -20.57 6.11
C PHE A 28 -13.27 -20.48 5.39
N LEU A 29 -12.85 -21.55 4.70
CA LEU A 29 -11.60 -21.55 3.93
C LEU A 29 -11.66 -20.54 2.79
N LEU A 30 -12.74 -20.55 1.99
CA LEU A 30 -12.89 -19.55 0.91
C LEU A 30 -13.06 -18.14 1.46
N SER A 31 -13.77 -17.98 2.59
CA SER A 31 -13.91 -16.69 3.27
C SER A 31 -12.55 -16.08 3.64
N HIS A 32 -11.65 -16.87 4.23
CA HIS A 32 -10.31 -16.38 4.56
C HIS A 32 -9.43 -16.22 3.32
N ALA A 33 -9.50 -17.17 2.38
CA ALA A 33 -8.67 -17.15 1.18
C ALA A 33 -8.92 -15.88 0.34
N ILE A 34 -10.16 -15.44 0.17
CA ILE A 34 -10.46 -14.23 -0.61
C ILE A 34 -9.99 -12.95 0.09
N GLN A 35 -10.07 -12.88 1.43
CA GLN A 35 -9.52 -11.75 2.19
C GLN A 35 -7.99 -11.69 2.05
N SER A 36 -7.32 -12.81 2.30
CA SER A 36 -5.85 -12.89 2.19
C SER A 36 -5.38 -12.56 0.77
N LEU A 37 -6.02 -13.12 -0.26
CA LEU A 37 -5.69 -12.83 -1.65
C LEU A 37 -5.84 -11.33 -1.96
N ALA A 38 -6.87 -10.68 -1.46
CA ALA A 38 -7.07 -9.26 -1.66
C ALA A 38 -5.96 -8.41 -0.99
N LEU A 39 -5.59 -8.73 0.25
CA LEU A 39 -4.51 -8.03 0.96
C LEU A 39 -3.18 -8.18 0.22
N GLU A 40 -2.79 -9.40 -0.13
CA GLU A 40 -1.56 -9.66 -0.88
C GLU A 40 -1.57 -9.00 -2.26
N THR A 41 -2.73 -8.94 -2.91
CA THR A 41 -2.88 -8.23 -4.19
C THR A 41 -2.66 -6.72 -4.03
N ALA A 42 -3.21 -6.11 -2.98
CA ALA A 42 -3.03 -4.68 -2.71
C ALA A 42 -1.55 -4.35 -2.44
N GLU A 43 -0.85 -5.18 -1.66
CA GLU A 43 0.58 -5.02 -1.39
C GLU A 43 1.44 -5.24 -2.65
N ALA A 44 1.14 -6.27 -3.44
CA ALA A 44 1.84 -6.53 -4.70
C ALA A 44 1.65 -5.38 -5.69
N LEU A 45 0.45 -4.80 -5.76
CA LEU A 45 0.19 -3.60 -6.56
C LEU A 45 0.97 -2.39 -6.03
N ALA A 46 1.04 -2.21 -4.71
CA ALA A 46 1.81 -1.12 -4.11
C ALA A 46 3.30 -1.21 -4.45
N GLU A 47 3.89 -2.42 -4.36
CA GLU A 47 5.27 -2.65 -4.77
C GLU A 47 5.47 -2.42 -6.28
N ARG A 48 4.54 -2.89 -7.11
CA ARG A 48 4.63 -2.69 -8.57
C ARG A 48 4.54 -1.22 -8.95
N ILE A 49 3.64 -0.45 -8.34
CA ILE A 49 3.55 1.00 -8.56
C ILE A 49 4.79 1.69 -8.03
N HIS A 50 5.33 1.27 -6.88
CA HIS A 50 6.58 1.82 -6.35
C HIS A 50 7.75 1.59 -7.32
N GLN A 51 7.88 0.39 -7.88
CA GLN A 51 8.87 0.08 -8.91
C GLN A 51 8.70 0.97 -10.15
N LEU A 52 7.47 1.15 -10.66
CA LEU A 52 7.22 2.04 -11.79
C LEU A 52 7.60 3.50 -11.50
N ILE A 53 7.40 3.97 -10.27
CA ILE A 53 7.85 5.29 -9.84
C ILE A 53 9.40 5.37 -9.86
N ARG A 54 10.08 4.35 -9.32
CA ARG A 54 11.56 4.26 -9.37
C ARG A 54 12.07 4.29 -10.80
N ASP A 55 11.48 3.48 -11.68
CA ASP A 55 11.82 3.42 -13.11
C ASP A 55 11.66 4.79 -13.78
N GLN A 56 10.55 5.50 -13.52
CA GLN A 56 10.31 6.84 -14.08
C GLN A 56 11.27 7.90 -13.52
N TRP A 57 11.78 7.72 -12.30
CA TRP A 57 12.82 8.57 -11.73
C TRP A 57 14.24 8.17 -12.18
N GLY A 58 14.38 7.16 -13.03
CA GLY A 58 15.68 6.65 -13.49
C GLY A 58 16.44 5.82 -12.46
N ILE A 59 15.75 5.36 -11.41
CA ILE A 59 16.29 4.47 -10.38
C ILE A 59 15.95 3.04 -10.81
N ILE A 60 16.87 2.44 -11.56
CA ILE A 60 16.65 1.12 -12.15
C ILE A 60 17.12 0.05 -11.19
N ASP A 61 16.21 -0.85 -10.81
CA ASP A 61 16.53 -2.03 -10.01
C ASP A 61 17.53 -2.94 -10.73
N SER A 62 18.40 -3.62 -9.97
CA SER A 62 19.32 -4.62 -10.54
C SER A 62 18.54 -5.78 -11.19
N THR A 63 19.05 -6.32 -12.30
CA THR A 63 18.50 -7.53 -12.92
C THR A 63 18.61 -8.76 -12.03
N ASP A 64 19.51 -8.73 -11.04
CA ASP A 64 19.73 -9.81 -10.08
C ASP A 64 18.90 -9.63 -8.79
N LEU A 65 18.01 -8.62 -8.74
CA LEU A 65 17.15 -8.38 -7.58
C LEU A 65 16.18 -9.54 -7.39
N SER A 66 16.32 -10.27 -6.30
CA SER A 66 15.43 -11.37 -5.97
C SER A 66 14.12 -10.88 -5.34
N ILE A 67 13.09 -11.74 -5.33
CA ILE A 67 11.85 -11.46 -4.59
C ILE A 67 12.13 -11.26 -3.10
N GLN A 68 13.07 -12.01 -2.52
CA GLN A 68 13.48 -11.84 -1.13
C GLN A 68 14.12 -10.47 -0.88
N ASP A 69 14.89 -9.95 -1.84
CA ASP A 69 15.48 -8.62 -1.75
C ASP A 69 14.41 -7.52 -1.88
N LEU A 70 13.40 -7.70 -2.72
CA LEU A 70 12.23 -6.82 -2.80
C LEU A 70 11.50 -6.75 -1.45
N PHE A 71 11.23 -7.89 -0.82
CA PHE A 71 10.59 -7.93 0.50
C PHE A 71 11.47 -7.32 1.60
N ALA A 72 12.79 -7.39 1.47
CA ALA A 72 13.73 -6.72 2.35
C ALA A 72 13.96 -5.24 1.99
N ALA A 73 13.20 -4.69 1.04
CA ALA A 73 13.32 -3.32 0.53
C ALA A 73 14.76 -2.93 0.12
N LYS A 74 15.50 -3.87 -0.48
CA LYS A 74 16.88 -3.66 -0.95
C LYS A 74 16.93 -2.99 -2.33
N TYR A 75 16.29 -1.84 -2.42
CA TYR A 75 16.32 -0.93 -3.56
C TYR A 75 16.51 0.49 -3.06
N GLN A 76 16.87 1.42 -3.95
CA GLN A 76 16.97 2.82 -3.58
C GLN A 76 15.59 3.46 -3.41
N GLY A 77 15.43 4.25 -2.35
CA GLY A 77 14.18 4.93 -2.02
C GLY A 77 13.26 4.07 -1.14
N GLN A 78 12.26 4.71 -0.53
CA GLN A 78 11.30 4.05 0.34
C GLN A 78 9.91 4.61 0.21
N ARG A 79 8.90 3.79 0.51
CA ARG A 79 7.50 4.20 0.62
C ARG A 79 7.03 4.11 2.08
N TYR A 80 6.41 5.17 2.60
CA TYR A 80 5.93 5.23 3.98
C TYR A 80 4.42 5.41 4.00
N SER A 81 3.75 4.60 4.81
CA SER A 81 2.30 4.65 5.00
C SER A 81 1.98 5.17 6.40
N PHE A 82 0.90 5.94 6.54
CA PHE A 82 0.44 6.37 7.86
C PHE A 82 -0.08 5.18 8.69
N GLY A 83 0.14 5.22 9.99
CA GLY A 83 -0.11 4.12 10.93
C GLY A 83 1.09 3.17 11.13
N TYR A 84 2.18 3.33 10.36
CA TYR A 84 3.41 2.55 10.54
C TYR A 84 4.43 3.29 11.42
N PRO A 85 5.46 2.60 11.97
CA PRO A 85 6.41 3.20 12.94
C PRO A 85 7.10 4.50 12.47
N SER A 86 7.34 4.66 11.17
CA SER A 86 7.95 5.89 10.61
C SER A 86 6.95 7.04 10.44
N CYS A 87 5.65 6.74 10.44
CA CYS A 87 4.55 7.69 10.27
C CYS A 87 3.35 7.26 11.14
N PRO A 88 3.46 7.30 12.49
CA PRO A 88 2.52 6.61 13.39
C PRO A 88 1.12 7.25 13.44
N GLU A 89 1.02 8.55 13.14
CA GLU A 89 -0.24 9.29 13.20
C GLU A 89 -1.15 8.91 12.01
N ILE A 90 -2.11 8.03 12.24
CA ILE A 90 -3.02 7.56 11.18
C ILE A 90 -3.94 8.67 10.65
N GLU A 91 -4.25 9.69 11.45
CA GLU A 91 -5.11 10.81 11.03
C GLU A 91 -4.52 11.63 9.87
N ASP A 92 -3.19 11.62 9.72
CA ASP A 92 -2.50 12.31 8.63
C ASP A 92 -2.81 11.70 7.26
N GLN A 93 -3.38 10.50 7.22
CA GLN A 93 -4.01 9.90 6.05
C GLN A 93 -5.02 10.85 5.37
N ALA A 94 -5.76 11.66 6.14
CA ALA A 94 -6.70 12.63 5.59
C ALA A 94 -6.01 13.72 4.75
N LYS A 95 -4.78 14.10 5.12
CA LYS A 95 -3.97 15.05 4.34
C LYS A 95 -3.58 14.46 3.00
N LEU A 96 -3.17 13.19 2.99
CA LEU A 96 -2.84 12.46 1.76
C LEU A 96 -4.06 12.31 0.85
N PHE A 97 -5.21 11.93 1.42
CA PHE A 97 -6.47 11.82 0.66
C PHE A 97 -6.86 13.12 -0.02
N LYS A 98 -6.76 14.25 0.71
CA LYS A 98 -7.00 15.58 0.14
C LYS A 98 -6.09 15.89 -1.06
N LEU A 99 -4.85 15.39 -1.04
CA LEU A 99 -3.85 15.66 -2.07
C LEU A 99 -4.08 14.83 -3.34
N ILE A 100 -4.16 13.50 -3.21
CA ILE A 100 -4.18 12.57 -4.36
C ILE A 100 -5.56 12.02 -4.72
N ARG A 101 -6.58 12.33 -3.92
CA ARG A 101 -7.98 11.97 -4.12
C ARG A 101 -8.22 10.47 -4.47
N PRO A 102 -7.83 9.51 -3.59
CA PRO A 102 -8.03 8.07 -3.80
C PRO A 102 -9.49 7.65 -4.02
N GLU A 103 -10.44 8.53 -3.68
CA GLU A 103 -11.87 8.34 -3.93
C GLU A 103 -12.17 8.14 -5.42
N GLN A 104 -11.32 8.65 -6.31
CA GLN A 104 -11.42 8.45 -7.77
C GLN A 104 -11.26 6.98 -8.17
N ILE A 105 -10.47 6.21 -7.42
CA ILE A 105 -10.34 4.75 -7.59
C ILE A 105 -11.21 3.98 -6.59
N GLY A 106 -12.07 4.68 -5.86
CA GLY A 106 -13.10 4.10 -5.01
C GLY A 106 -12.64 3.73 -3.61
N ILE A 107 -11.48 4.23 -3.16
CA ILE A 107 -11.03 4.09 -1.76
C ILE A 107 -11.60 5.27 -0.96
N GLN A 108 -12.20 4.99 0.18
CA GLN A 108 -12.76 5.96 1.11
C GLN A 108 -12.02 5.90 2.44
N LEU A 109 -12.08 6.99 3.23
CA LEU A 109 -11.67 6.97 4.64
C LEU A 109 -12.89 6.80 5.53
N THR A 110 -12.76 5.93 6.51
CA THR A 110 -13.71 5.81 7.62
C THR A 110 -13.51 6.97 8.61
N GLU A 111 -14.44 7.12 9.56
CA GLU A 111 -14.31 8.09 10.66
C GLU A 111 -13.03 7.89 11.49
N GLY A 112 -12.54 6.65 11.56
CA GLY A 112 -11.28 6.29 12.23
C GLY A 112 -10.04 6.35 11.32
N PHE A 113 -10.13 7.02 10.17
CA PHE A 113 -9.04 7.18 9.18
C PHE A 113 -8.51 5.87 8.58
N MET A 114 -9.25 4.77 8.73
CA MET A 114 -8.96 3.51 8.03
C MET A 114 -9.45 3.59 6.59
N MET A 115 -8.81 2.85 5.69
CA MET A 115 -9.23 2.78 4.29
C MET A 115 -10.32 1.74 4.06
N GLU A 116 -11.30 2.09 3.22
CA GLU A 116 -12.30 1.17 2.70
C GLU A 116 -12.33 1.23 1.16
N PRO A 117 -12.04 0.14 0.43
CA PRO A 117 -11.79 -1.23 0.91
C PRO A 117 -10.53 -1.38 1.78
N GLU A 118 -10.56 -2.32 2.75
CA GLU A 118 -9.41 -2.60 3.63
C GLU A 118 -8.16 -3.07 2.86
N ALA A 119 -8.37 -3.80 1.77
CA ALA A 119 -7.31 -4.20 0.85
C ALA A 119 -6.88 -3.04 -0.06
N SER A 120 -6.36 -2.00 0.57
CA SER A 120 -5.85 -0.78 -0.06
C SER A 120 -4.54 -0.35 0.60
N VAL A 121 -3.65 0.23 -0.19
CA VAL A 121 -2.38 0.76 0.29
C VAL A 121 -2.22 2.17 -0.24
N THR A 122 -1.78 3.07 0.63
CA THR A 122 -1.37 4.42 0.27
C THR A 122 -0.02 4.71 0.86
N ALA A 123 0.83 5.41 0.13
CA ALA A 123 2.16 5.74 0.64
C ALA A 123 2.70 7.05 0.09
N ILE A 124 3.61 7.64 0.85
CA ILE A 124 4.52 8.71 0.44
C ILE A 124 5.83 8.06 -0.02
N VAL A 125 6.32 8.43 -1.19
CA VAL A 125 7.50 7.81 -1.82
C VAL A 125 8.65 8.80 -1.87
N PHE A 126 9.80 8.40 -1.32
CA PHE A 126 11.04 9.17 -1.33
C PHE A 126 12.11 8.47 -2.16
N ALA A 127 12.79 9.22 -3.03
CA ALA A 127 13.85 8.71 -3.92
C ALA A 127 15.25 8.66 -3.28
N HIS A 128 15.41 9.21 -2.07
CA HIS A 128 16.72 9.43 -1.46
C HIS A 128 17.45 8.08 -1.22
N PRO A 129 18.74 7.95 -1.58
CA PRO A 129 19.48 6.69 -1.45
C PRO A 129 19.65 6.21 -0.01
N GLU A 130 19.61 7.14 0.95
CA GLU A 130 19.66 6.81 2.39
C GLU A 130 18.29 6.68 3.06
N ALA A 131 17.19 6.75 2.29
CA ALA A 131 15.86 6.53 2.83
C ALA A 131 15.77 5.12 3.43
N ARG A 132 15.28 5.02 4.66
CA ARG A 132 15.14 3.77 5.40
C ARG A 132 13.94 3.84 6.32
N TYR A 133 13.31 2.71 6.60
CA TYR A 133 12.35 2.63 7.69
C TYR A 133 13.05 2.91 9.03
N PHE A 134 12.37 3.68 9.88
CA PHE A 134 12.81 4.01 11.23
C PHE A 134 11.61 4.06 12.17
N ASN A 135 11.86 3.95 13.48
CA ASN A 135 10.83 4.19 14.49
C ASN A 135 10.93 5.63 14.97
N VAL A 136 9.79 6.32 15.04
CA VAL A 136 9.69 7.64 15.68
C VAL A 136 9.69 7.50 17.21
N LEU A 137 9.27 6.34 17.73
CA LEU A 137 9.19 6.01 19.16
C LEU A 137 10.46 5.32 19.68
#